data_AF-A0A349TCN1-F1
#
_entry.id   AF-A0A349TCN1-F1
#
_cell.length_a   1.000
_cell.length_b   1.000
_cell.length_c   1.000
_cell.angle_alpha   90.00
_cell.angle_beta   90.00
_cell.angle_gamma   90.00
#
_symmetry.space_group_name_H-M   'P 1'
#
loop_
_entity.id
_entity.type
_entity.pdbx_description
1 polymer ?
#
loop_
_entity_poly.entity_id
_entity_poly.type
_entity_poly.pdbx_seq_one_letter_code
_entity_poly.pdbx_strand_id
1 'polypeptide(L)'
;MASNDTLAFAQAACGGCHAVEPGHLSPSPGAPRWEDIVNREGLSEATLASWLYDAHNYPEMMDFDLERARAEEITAYMLAMRSDDYKPLPE
;
A
#
# COMPACT_ATOMS: atom_id res chain seq x y z
N MET A 1 -6.59 13.78 -3.27
CA MET A 1 -5.32 14.10 -2.61
C MET A 1 -5.38 13.44 -1.24
N ALA A 2 -4.43 12.57 -0.90
CA ALA A 2 -4.37 12.06 0.46
C ALA A 2 -4.16 13.22 1.43
N SER A 3 -4.78 13.14 2.61
CA SER A 3 -4.49 14.08 3.67
C SER A 3 -2.99 13.98 4.02
N ASN A 4 -2.36 15.09 4.45
CA ASN A 4 -0.98 15.05 4.93
C ASN A 4 -0.82 14.05 6.09
N ASP A 5 -1.88 13.78 6.85
CA ASP A 5 -1.92 12.76 7.90
C ASP A 5 -1.79 11.33 7.34
N THR A 6 -2.50 11.02 6.25
CA THR A 6 -2.46 9.69 5.63
C THR A 6 -1.06 9.36 5.09
N LEU A 7 -0.38 10.31 4.43
CA LEU A 7 0.99 10.10 3.95
C LEU A 7 1.97 9.91 5.11
N ALA A 8 1.89 10.78 6.13
CA ALA A 8 2.76 10.67 7.30
C ALA A 8 2.57 9.32 8.02
N PHE A 9 1.33 8.86 8.15
CA PHE A 9 1.02 7.54 8.69
C PHE A 9 1.61 6.42 7.82
N ALA A 10 1.41 6.45 6.51
CA ALA A 10 1.95 5.46 5.59
C ALA A 10 3.49 5.36 5.68
N GLN A 11 4.18 6.50 5.71
CA GLN A 11 5.63 6.55 5.87
C GLN A 11 6.09 5.99 7.23
N ALA A 12 5.40 6.34 8.31
CA ALA A 12 5.76 5.91 9.66
C ALA A 12 5.47 4.41 9.92
N ALA A 13 4.33 3.91 9.47
CA ALA A 13 3.85 2.56 9.77
C ALA A 13 4.29 1.52 8.72
N CYS A 14 4.37 1.91 7.44
CA CYS A 14 4.62 0.97 6.33
C CYS A 14 5.95 1.25 5.61
N GLY A 15 6.41 2.50 5.63
CA GLY A 15 7.59 2.98 4.89
C GLY A 15 8.93 2.40 5.35
N GLY A 16 8.98 1.77 6.54
CA GLY A 16 10.16 1.04 6.99
C GLY A 16 10.49 -0.18 6.14
N CYS A 17 9.52 -0.75 5.43
CA CYS A 17 9.70 -1.92 4.57
C CYS A 17 9.22 -1.71 3.14
N HIS A 18 8.10 -0.99 2.94
CA HIS A 18 7.51 -0.77 1.62
C HIS A 18 7.93 0.56 1.01
N ALA A 19 8.07 0.61 -0.31
CA ALA A 19 7.96 1.87 -1.04
C ALA A 19 6.50 2.31 -1.05
N VAL A 20 6.18 3.27 -0.18
CA VAL A 20 4.83 3.84 -0.01
C VAL A 20 4.54 5.01 -0.94
N GLU A 21 5.57 5.48 -1.68
CA GLU A 21 5.48 6.56 -2.66
C GLU A 21 5.89 6.06 -4.05
N PRO A 22 5.33 6.64 -5.12
CA PRO A 22 5.60 6.21 -6.48
C PRO A 22 7.05 6.46 -6.92
N GLY A 23 7.60 5.57 -7.76
CA GLY A 23 8.95 5.71 -8.32
C GLY A 23 10.09 5.33 -7.38
N HIS A 24 9.80 4.84 -6.18
CA HIS A 24 10.80 4.42 -5.20
C HIS A 24 10.95 2.90 -5.11
N LEU A 25 12.08 2.44 -4.56
CA LEU A 25 12.31 1.03 -4.26
C LEU A 25 11.96 0.74 -2.79
N SER A 26 11.37 -0.42 -2.53
CA SER A 26 11.10 -0.86 -1.16
C SER A 26 12.41 -1.02 -0.39
N PRO A 27 12.52 -0.48 0.84
CA PRO A 27 13.69 -0.68 1.67
C PRO A 27 13.97 -2.15 2.01
N SER A 28 12.91 -2.95 2.20
CA SER A 28 13.04 -4.36 2.55
C SER A 28 12.96 -5.27 1.32
N PRO A 29 13.95 -6.14 1.08
CA PRO A 29 13.89 -7.15 0.02
C PRO A 29 12.67 -8.06 0.22
N GLY A 30 11.78 -8.12 -0.77
CA GLY A 30 10.55 -8.92 -0.73
C GLY A 30 9.30 -8.18 -0.29
N ALA A 31 9.42 -6.95 0.23
CA ALA A 31 8.27 -6.07 0.42
C ALA A 31 7.87 -5.44 -0.93
N PRO A 32 6.68 -5.71 -1.47
CA PRO A 32 6.25 -5.11 -2.74
C PRO A 32 6.13 -3.59 -2.61
N ARG A 33 6.42 -2.88 -3.70
CA ARG A 33 6.13 -1.44 -3.78
C ARG A 33 4.62 -1.25 -3.88
N TRP A 34 4.09 -0.17 -3.34
CA TRP A 34 2.64 0.08 -3.43
C TRP A 34 2.16 0.25 -4.86
N GLU A 35 2.96 0.85 -5.74
CA GLU A 35 2.71 0.88 -7.19
C GLU A 35 2.55 -0.52 -7.79
N ASP A 36 3.34 -1.50 -7.34
CA ASP A 36 3.27 -2.88 -7.83
C ASP A 36 1.98 -3.55 -7.39
N ILE A 37 1.46 -3.20 -6.21
CA ILE A 37 0.22 -3.75 -5.68
C ILE A 37 -0.96 -3.16 -6.45
N VAL A 38 -1.05 -1.83 -6.53
CA VAL A 38 -2.26 -1.14 -7.00
C VAL A 38 -2.50 -1.34 -8.49
N ASN A 39 -1.47 -1.66 -9.25
CA ASN A 39 -1.52 -1.93 -10.68
C ASN A 39 -1.67 -3.43 -11.01
N ARG A 40 -1.89 -4.32 -10.01
CA ARG A 40 -2.23 -5.72 -10.27
C ARG A 40 -3.59 -5.83 -10.95
N GLU A 41 -3.65 -6.66 -11.99
CA GLU A 41 -4.91 -6.99 -12.66
C GLU A 41 -5.91 -7.60 -11.66
N GLY A 42 -7.16 -7.16 -11.74
CA GLY A 42 -8.23 -7.62 -10.85
C GLY A 42 -8.26 -6.97 -9.46
N LEU A 43 -7.28 -6.14 -9.08
CA LEU A 43 -7.36 -5.40 -7.82
C LEU A 43 -8.43 -4.30 -7.90
N SER A 44 -9.34 -4.29 -6.94
CA SER A 44 -10.32 -3.23 -6.72
C SER A 44 -10.12 -2.53 -5.38
N GLU A 45 -10.75 -1.37 -5.22
CA GLU A 45 -10.81 -0.64 -3.94
C GLU A 45 -11.38 -1.52 -2.82
N ALA A 46 -12.51 -2.20 -3.07
CA ALA A 46 -13.15 -3.06 -2.09
C ALA A 46 -12.24 -4.21 -1.65
N THR A 47 -11.54 -4.85 -2.59
CA THR A 47 -10.61 -5.95 -2.27
C THR A 47 -9.38 -5.47 -1.51
N LEU A 48 -8.86 -4.28 -1.83
CA LEU A 48 -7.70 -3.72 -1.13
C LEU A 48 -8.07 -3.27 0.29
N ALA A 49 -9.21 -2.59 0.46
CA ALA A 49 -9.70 -2.16 1.77
C ALA A 49 -10.00 -3.34 2.70
N SER A 50 -10.66 -4.39 2.18
CA SER A 50 -10.90 -5.61 2.97
C SER A 50 -9.59 -6.29 3.35
N TRP A 51 -8.61 -6.40 2.44
CA TRP A 51 -7.32 -6.97 2.80
C TRP A 51 -6.61 -6.15 3.89
N LEU A 52 -6.57 -4.81 3.75
CA LEU A 52 -5.97 -3.90 4.74
C LEU A 52 -6.67 -3.95 6.10
N TYR A 53 -7.94 -4.31 6.17
CA TYR A 53 -8.65 -4.38 7.44
C TYR A 53 -8.64 -5.80 8.04
N ASP A 54 -8.78 -6.83 7.22
CA ASP A 54 -9.08 -8.19 7.68
C ASP A 54 -7.87 -9.15 7.63
N ALA A 55 -6.82 -8.85 6.85
CA ALA A 55 -5.78 -9.85 6.52
C ALA A 55 -4.34 -9.32 6.42
N HIS A 56 -4.11 -8.00 6.46
CA HIS A 56 -2.78 -7.41 6.25
C HIS A 56 -1.79 -7.64 7.40
N ASN A 57 -2.22 -8.19 8.53
CA ASN A 57 -1.36 -8.49 9.67
C ASN A 57 -0.46 -9.73 9.45
N TYR A 58 -0.44 -10.27 8.23
CA TYR A 58 0.47 -11.33 7.80
C TYR A 58 1.38 -10.84 6.65
N PRO A 59 2.69 -11.18 6.65
CA PRO A 59 3.44 -12.00 7.62
C PRO A 59 3.59 -11.35 9.00
N GLU A 60 4.09 -12.09 10.01
CA GLU A 60 4.26 -11.63 11.41
C GLU A 60 4.98 -10.28 11.56
N MET A 61 5.83 -9.89 10.60
CA MET A 61 6.46 -8.56 10.60
C MET A 61 5.48 -7.40 10.34
N MET A 62 4.27 -7.69 9.88
CA MET A 62 3.16 -6.76 9.66
C MET A 62 2.12 -6.82 10.79
N ASP A 63 2.40 -7.52 11.90
CA ASP A 63 1.43 -7.85 12.96
C ASP A 63 0.95 -6.61 13.76
N PHE A 64 0.12 -5.80 13.13
CA PHE A 64 -0.69 -4.77 13.75
C PHE A 64 -2.02 -4.62 13.01
N ASP A 65 -3.02 -4.09 13.72
CA ASP A 65 -4.36 -3.88 13.16
C ASP A 65 -4.52 -2.44 12.66
N LEU A 66 -5.24 -2.30 11.55
CA LEU A 66 -5.73 -1.02 11.05
C LEU A 66 -7.21 -0.90 11.41
N GLU A 67 -7.60 0.24 11.97
CA GLU A 67 -9.02 0.57 12.07
C GLU A 67 -9.61 0.75 10.67
N ARG A 68 -10.91 0.42 10.50
CA ARG A 68 -11.61 0.48 9.21
C ARG A 68 -11.43 1.82 8.49
N ALA A 69 -11.60 2.93 9.20
CA ALA A 69 -11.44 4.26 8.63
C ALA A 69 -10.01 4.49 8.10
N ARG A 70 -8.99 4.03 8.83
CA ARG A 70 -7.60 4.14 8.39
C ARG A 70 -7.31 3.25 7.18
N ALA A 71 -7.85 2.03 7.16
CA ALA A 71 -7.72 1.13 6.02
C ALA A 71 -8.32 1.73 4.74
N GLU A 72 -9.48 2.38 4.82
CA GLU A 72 -10.12 3.08 3.70
C GLU A 72 -9.27 4.27 3.22
N GLU A 73 -8.73 5.09 4.13
CA GLU A 73 -7.86 6.21 3.78
C GLU A 73 -6.57 5.75 3.06
N ILE A 74 -5.94 4.68 3.57
CA ILE A 74 -4.74 4.11 2.96
C ILE A 74 -5.05 3.49 1.61
N THR A 75 -6.20 2.81 1.48
CA THR A 75 -6.69 2.28 0.20
C THR A 75 -6.79 3.40 -0.83
N ALA A 76 -7.47 4.50 -0.49
CA ALA A 76 -7.63 5.64 -1.39
C ALA A 76 -6.29 6.29 -1.77
N TYR A 77 -5.36 6.39 -0.82
CA TYR A 77 -4.01 6.89 -1.10
C TYR A 77 -3.24 5.97 -2.04
N MET A 78 -3.23 4.66 -1.80
CA MET A 78 -2.60 3.66 -2.66
C MET A 78 -3.16 3.72 -4.07
N LEU A 79 -4.49 3.73 -4.23
CA LEU A 79 -5.13 3.77 -5.54
C LEU A 79 -4.83 5.04 -6.33
N ALA A 80 -4.48 6.15 -5.68
CA ALA A 80 -4.04 7.35 -6.37
C ALA A 80 -2.71 7.17 -7.14
N MET A 81 -1.98 6.07 -6.90
CA MET A 81 -0.75 5.71 -7.62
C MET A 81 -1.02 4.78 -8.82
N ARG A 82 -2.27 4.32 -9.00
CA ARG A 82 -2.63 3.48 -10.14
C ARG A 82 -2.46 4.27 -11.44
N SER A 83 -1.89 3.62 -12.46
CA SER A 83 -1.64 4.24 -13.76
C SER A 83 -1.78 3.20 -14.88
N ASP A 84 -2.50 3.55 -15.94
CA ASP A 84 -2.64 2.71 -17.14
C ASP A 84 -1.31 2.54 -17.88
N ASP A 85 -0.37 3.46 -17.70
CA ASP A 85 0.97 3.43 -18.27
C ASP A 85 2.01 2.75 -17.35
N TYR A 86 1.57 2.17 -16.23
CA TYR A 86 2.46 1.54 -15.28
C TYR A 86 3.25 0.39 -15.91
N LYS A 87 4.55 0.37 -15.65
CA LYS A 87 5.47 -0.69 -16.07
C LYS A 87 6.12 -1.30 -14.84
N PRO A 88 5.96 -2.61 -14.59
CA PRO A 88 6.65 -3.26 -13.49
C PRO A 88 8.16 -3.17 -13.69
N LEU A 89 8.90 -3.06 -12.58
CA LEU A 89 10.34 -3.23 -12.63
C LEU A 89 10.65 -4.69 -13.01
N PRO A 90 11.78 -4.94 -13.69
CA PRO A 90 12.26 -6.30 -13.91
C PRO A 90 12.42 -7.03 -12.57
N GLU A 91 12.03 -8.31 -12.53
CA GLU A 91 12.22 -9.21 -11.37
C GLU A 91 13.69 -9.49 -11.07
#